data_AF-A0AA38FH01-F1
#
_entry.id   AF-A0AA38FH01-F1
#
_cell.length_a   1.000
_cell.length_b   1.000
_cell.length_c   1.000
_cell.angle_alpha   90.00
_cell.angle_beta   90.00
_cell.angle_gamma   90.00
#
_symmetry.space_group_name_H-M   'P 1'
#
loop_
_entity.id
_entity.type
_entity.pdbx_description
1 polymer ?
#
loop_
_entity_poly.entity_id
_entity_poly.type
_entity_poly.pdbx_seq_one_letter_code
_entity_poly.pdbx_strand_id
1 'polypeptide(L)'
;MKLRGKGLFHITMGTETEPDDEPEKSKWLNRSDEALGLICMSVSLDLLFHIEASETPTSAWKILDAMFGQLDDMRVHELENELLG
;
A
#
# COMPACT_ATOMS: atom_id res chain seq x y z
N MET A 1 -3.72 4.27 9.48
CA MET A 1 -4.52 4.52 8.26
C MET A 1 -5.89 3.83 8.36
N LYS A 2 -7.03 4.48 8.04
CA LYS A 2 -8.39 3.88 8.15
C LYS A 2 -9.06 3.67 6.78
N LEU A 3 -8.50 2.80 5.92
CA LEU A 3 -9.05 2.53 4.57
C LEU A 3 -10.41 1.83 4.59
N ARG A 4 -10.59 0.80 5.45
CA ARG A 4 -11.86 0.05 5.54
C ARG A 4 -13.03 0.93 5.93
N GLY A 5 -12.84 1.81 6.92
CA GLY A 5 -13.89 2.74 7.37
C GLY A 5 -14.27 3.79 6.33
N LYS A 6 -13.45 3.97 5.28
CA LYS A 6 -13.69 4.88 4.15
C LYS A 6 -14.12 4.16 2.87
N GLY A 7 -14.27 2.83 2.90
CA GLY A 7 -14.57 2.04 1.70
C GLY A 7 -13.44 2.03 0.66
N LEU A 8 -12.19 2.32 1.06
CA LEU A 8 -11.03 2.37 0.16
C LEU A 8 -10.17 1.11 0.23
N PHE A 9 -10.57 0.13 1.03
CA PHE A 9 -9.78 -1.10 1.19
C PHE A 9 -9.65 -1.88 -0.12
N HIS A 10 -10.76 -2.09 -0.84
CA HIS A 10 -10.75 -2.95 -2.02
C HIS A 10 -9.98 -2.36 -3.21
N ILE A 11 -9.99 -1.03 -3.36
CA ILE A 11 -9.20 -0.32 -4.38
C ILE A 11 -7.70 -0.32 -4.05
N THR A 12 -7.32 -0.18 -2.77
CA THR A 12 -5.93 -0.31 -2.33
C THR A 12 -5.40 -1.73 -2.49
N MET A 13 -6.22 -2.75 -2.24
CA MET A 13 -5.82 -4.15 -2.41
C MET A 13 -5.89 -4.62 -3.87
N GLY A 14 -6.29 -3.77 -4.82
CA GLY A 14 -6.46 -4.13 -6.23
C GLY A 14 -7.56 -5.15 -6.51
N THR A 15 -8.47 -5.38 -5.54
CA THR A 15 -9.62 -6.29 -5.69
C THR A 15 -10.83 -5.62 -6.33
N GLU A 16 -10.82 -4.29 -6.41
CA GLU A 16 -11.78 -3.48 -7.15
C GLU A 16 -11.07 -2.86 -8.35
N THR A 17 -11.47 -3.23 -9.56
CA THR A 17 -10.86 -2.78 -10.82
C THR A 17 -11.53 -1.52 -11.34
N GLU A 18 -10.81 -0.76 -12.15
CA GLU A 18 -11.35 0.38 -12.88
C GLU A 18 -12.55 -0.06 -13.75
N PRO A 19 -13.72 0.59 -13.64
CA PRO A 19 -14.89 0.27 -14.45
C PRO A 19 -14.81 0.93 -15.84
N ASP A 20 -15.49 0.34 -16.82
CA ASP A 20 -15.56 0.84 -18.20
C ASP A 20 -16.55 2.00 -18.39
N ASP A 21 -17.57 2.09 -17.51
CA ASP A 21 -18.58 3.15 -17.56
C ASP A 21 -18.00 4.48 -17.04
N GLU A 22 -18.03 5.52 -17.87
CA GLU A 22 -17.39 6.82 -17.58
C GLU A 22 -17.82 7.45 -16.24
N PRO A 23 -19.12 7.53 -15.89
CA PRO A 23 -19.56 7.98 -14.57
C PRO A 23 -18.95 7.20 -13.41
N GLU A 24 -18.91 5.88 -13.48
CA GLU A 24 -18.34 5.03 -12.44
C GLU A 24 -16.81 5.10 -12.43
N LYS A 25 -16.18 5.26 -13.60
CA LYS A 25 -14.73 5.42 -13.76
C LYS A 25 -14.26 6.69 -13.07
N SER A 26 -14.96 7.80 -13.26
CA SER A 26 -14.64 9.06 -12.58
C SER A 26 -14.72 8.92 -11.05
N LYS A 27 -15.74 8.23 -10.52
CA LYS A 27 -15.86 7.96 -9.07
C LYS A 27 -14.74 7.06 -8.56
N TRP A 28 -14.39 6.03 -9.33
CA TRP A 28 -13.31 5.11 -9.00
C TRP A 28 -11.96 5.83 -8.97
N LEU A 29 -11.65 6.67 -9.96
CA LEU A 29 -10.41 7.46 -10.01
C LEU A 29 -10.29 8.39 -8.80
N ASN A 30 -11.36 9.12 -8.45
CA ASN A 30 -11.36 9.98 -7.25
C ASN A 30 -11.08 9.20 -5.96
N ARG A 31 -11.63 7.99 -5.84
CA ARG A 31 -11.36 7.10 -4.69
C ARG A 31 -9.94 6.53 -4.73
N SER A 32 -9.40 6.26 -5.92
CA SER A 32 -8.03 5.82 -6.11
C SER A 32 -7.05 6.88 -5.61
N ASP A 33 -7.27 8.13 -6.00
CA ASP A 33 -6.47 9.29 -5.58
C ASP A 33 -6.61 9.54 -4.07
N GLU A 34 -7.82 9.45 -3.51
CA GLU A 34 -8.04 9.56 -2.06
C GLU A 34 -7.25 8.48 -1.31
N ALA A 35 -7.30 7.23 -1.78
CA ALA A 35 -6.58 6.12 -1.17
C ALA A 35 -5.07 6.33 -1.22
N LEU A 36 -4.52 6.75 -2.37
CA LEU A 36 -3.09 7.03 -2.52
C LEU A 36 -2.65 8.17 -1.61
N GLY A 37 -3.40 9.29 -1.59
CA GLY A 37 -3.11 10.42 -0.70
C GLY A 37 -3.11 10.02 0.77
N LEU A 38 -4.07 9.19 1.21
CA LEU A 38 -4.11 8.68 2.58
C LEU A 38 -2.92 7.79 2.92
N ILE A 39 -2.45 6.96 1.99
CA ILE A 39 -1.24 6.15 2.17
C ILE A 39 -0.05 7.09 2.38
N CYS A 40 0.20 8.00 1.44
CA CYS A 40 1.34 8.94 1.48
C CYS A 40 1.35 9.81 2.74
N MET A 41 0.20 10.28 3.22
CA MET A 41 0.10 11.07 4.45
C MET A 41 0.25 10.25 5.74
N SER A 42 0.18 8.92 5.68
CA SER A 42 0.14 8.05 6.86
C SER A 42 1.44 7.33 7.17
N VAL A 43 2.42 7.42 6.29
CA VAL A 43 3.74 6.79 6.43
C VAL A 43 4.78 7.82 6.91
N SER A 44 5.93 7.34 7.39
CA SER A 44 7.07 8.23 7.68
C SER A 44 7.66 8.81 6.40
N LEU A 45 8.47 9.87 6.52
CA LEU A 45 9.14 10.49 5.37
C LEU A 45 10.05 9.50 4.62
N ASP A 46 10.76 8.64 5.35
CA ASP A 46 11.63 7.62 4.76
C ASP A 46 10.84 6.63 3.91
N LEU A 47 9.67 6.18 4.39
CA LEU A 47 8.79 5.30 3.64
C LEU A 47 8.11 6.02 2.48
N LEU A 48 7.78 7.30 2.64
CA LEU A 48 7.21 8.13 1.57
C LEU A 48 8.14 8.18 0.36
N PHE A 49 9.44 8.34 0.57
CA PHE A 49 10.44 8.35 -0.50
C PHE A 49 10.39 7.10 -1.39
N HIS A 50 10.04 5.94 -0.83
CA HIS A 50 9.92 4.70 -1.60
C HIS A 50 8.64 4.59 -2.42
N ILE A 51 7.59 5.33 -2.07
CA ILE A 51 6.28 5.23 -2.70
C ILE A 51 5.84 6.51 -3.43
N GLU A 52 6.61 7.60 -3.37
CA GLU A 52 6.22 8.90 -3.95
C GLU A 52 5.99 8.86 -5.47
N ALA A 53 6.67 7.94 -6.17
CA ALA A 53 6.51 7.73 -7.61
C ALA A 53 5.35 6.78 -7.97
N SER A 54 4.61 6.28 -6.98
CA SER A 54 3.46 5.40 -7.23
C SER A 54 2.28 6.20 -7.78
N GLU A 55 1.76 5.75 -8.91
CA GLU A 55 0.56 6.34 -9.52
C GLU A 55 -0.74 5.74 -8.99
N THR A 56 -0.67 4.60 -8.28
CA THR A 56 -1.86 3.92 -7.76
C THR A 56 -1.69 3.55 -6.28
N PRO A 57 -2.79 3.50 -5.50
CA PRO A 57 -2.73 3.03 -4.12
C PRO A 57 -2.28 1.57 -4.04
N THR A 58 -2.59 0.75 -5.05
CA THR A 58 -2.16 -0.66 -5.10
C THR A 58 -0.64 -0.78 -5.28
N SER A 59 -0.02 0.02 -6.16
CA SER A 59 1.43 -0.02 -6.34
C SER A 59 2.16 0.47 -5.09
N ALA A 60 1.69 1.56 -4.48
CA ALA A 60 2.24 2.07 -3.22
C ALA A 60 2.14 1.01 -2.11
N TRP A 61 0.98 0.36 -1.98
CA TRP A 61 0.78 -0.68 -0.98
C TRP A 61 1.69 -1.89 -1.20
N LYS A 62 1.88 -2.35 -2.44
CA LYS A 62 2.78 -3.47 -2.75
C LYS A 62 4.24 -3.18 -2.39
N ILE A 63 4.71 -1.95 -2.61
CA ILE A 63 6.07 -1.55 -2.22
C ILE A 63 6.23 -1.61 -0.71
N LEU A 64 5.28 -1.04 0.04
CA LEU A 64 5.29 -1.08 1.50
C LEU A 64 5.26 -2.53 2.01
N ASP A 65 4.36 -3.35 1.49
CA ASP A 65 4.21 -4.76 1.88
C ASP A 65 5.50 -5.56 1.64
N ALA A 66 6.15 -5.35 0.49
CA ALA A 66 7.43 -5.99 0.18
C ALA A 66 8.54 -5.57 1.15
N MET A 67 8.62 -4.27 1.52
CA MET A 67 9.62 -3.79 2.48
C MET A 67 9.42 -4.41 3.86
N PHE A 68 8.18 -4.52 4.34
CA PHE A 68 7.89 -5.15 5.63
C PHE A 68 8.17 -6.65 5.60
N GLY A 69 7.83 -7.35 4.51
CA GLY A 69 8.18 -8.77 4.35
C GLY A 69 9.69 -9.02 4.41
N GLN A 70 10.50 -8.16 3.77
CA GLN A 70 11.96 -8.26 3.82
C GLN A 70 12.53 -8.04 5.24
N LEU A 71 11.92 -7.13 6.01
CA LEU A 71 12.31 -6.89 7.41
C LEU A 71 11.99 -8.10 8.28
N ASP A 72 10.83 -8.74 8.05
CA ASP A 72 10.43 -9.94 8.76
C ASP A 72 11.40 -11.11 8.46
N ASP A 73 11.74 -11.34 7.19
CA ASP A 73 12.69 -12.39 6.78
C ASP A 73 14.08 -12.20 7.39
N MET A 74 14.59 -10.95 7.41
CA MET A 74 15.88 -10.62 8.02
C MET A 74 15.87 -10.94 9.52
N ARG A 75 14.79 -10.59 10.22
CA ARG A 75 14.66 -10.85 11.65
C ARG A 75 14.54 -12.33 11.97
N VAL A 76 13.90 -13.12 11.10
CA VAL A 76 13.90 -14.59 11.21
C VAL A 76 15.32 -15.13 11.14
N HIS A 77 16.11 -14.71 10.15
CA HIS A 77 17.51 -15.16 10.02
C HIS A 77 18.40 -14.76 11.19
N GLU A 78 18.22 -13.56 11.75
CA GLU A 78 18.93 -13.14 12.98
C GLU A 78 18.63 -14.07 14.15
N LEU A 79 17.34 -14.38 14.39
CA LEU A 79 16.92 -15.28 15.45
C LEU A 79 17.43 -16.71 15.25
N GLU A 80 17.44 -17.22 14.02
CA GLU A 80 18.02 -18.53 13.70
C GLU A 80 19.51 -18.59 14.06
N ASN A 81 20.27 -17.54 13.75
CA ASN A 81 21.70 -17.47 14.07
C ASN A 81 21.96 -17.34 15.58
N GLU A 82 21.12 -16.62 16.32
CA GLU A 82 21.19 -16.53 17.79
C GLU A 82 20.87 -17.86 18.49
N LEU A 83 20.01 -18.69 17.89
CA LEU A 83 19.64 -20.01 18.44
C LEU A 83 20.66 -21.11 18.11
N LEU A 84 21.41 -20.95 17.01
CA LEU A 84 22.40 -21.92 16.54
C LEU A 84 23.84 -21.59 16.96
N GLY A 85 24.09 -20.40 17.49
CA GLY A 85 25.37 -19.97 18.09
C GLY A 85 25.48 -20.29 19.57
#